data_AF-A0A836FCT6-F1
#
_entry.id   AF-A0A836FCT6-F1
#
_cell.length_a   1.000
_cell.length_b   1.000
_cell.length_c   1.000
_cell.angle_alpha   90.00
_cell.angle_beta   90.00
_cell.angle_gamma   90.00
#
_symmetry.space_group_name_H-M   'P 1'
#
loop_
_entity.id
_entity.type
_entity.pdbx_description
1 polymer ?
#
loop_
_entity_poly.entity_id
_entity_poly.type
_entity_poly.pdbx_seq_one_letter_code
_entity_poly.pdbx_strand_id
1 'polypeptide(L)'
;MAALPNGDAYTTDVLPYHVYPLEIPTLLEVAEVLQNGMQPLFQQVNVDIASCPNLSTAPYNLAGVGLGGYTSIVGLSLLQANVPWNQRTRDFQEIFTTSCRDVFIIGASYATKPSMPYYGHLIMNATYRAPMDIRNESRLIFAERGNGQTRIEKLTDPNQMKYTNKGSFFVSEGRGGHVIRVRAKGRKTINTDIITSMQTVLYEKYENDNKYVALGGVLKMTNGSVACNLMWDDYEEPLESFDDIIRRQQCAEIHLESDMIAIGTIINDKPVLIPQEQRYGVVSYLS
;
A
#
# COMPACT_ATOMS: atom_id res chain seq x y z
N MET A 1 24.10 -15.91 -32.48
CA MET A 1 23.98 -14.65 -31.73
C MET A 1 23.15 -14.95 -30.49
N ALA A 2 23.73 -14.82 -29.30
CA ALA A 2 23.02 -15.04 -28.05
C ALA A 2 21.89 -14.02 -27.93
N ALA A 3 20.69 -14.47 -27.56
CA ALA A 3 19.59 -13.59 -27.23
C ALA A 3 20.05 -12.69 -26.07
N LEU A 4 20.01 -11.38 -26.27
CA LEU A 4 20.27 -10.41 -25.20
C LEU A 4 19.27 -10.68 -24.06
N PRO A 5 19.70 -10.61 -22.78
CA PRO A 5 18.78 -10.73 -21.67
C PRO A 5 17.69 -9.66 -21.79
N ASN A 6 16.43 -10.09 -21.70
CA ASN A 6 15.29 -9.18 -21.70
C ASN A 6 15.44 -8.16 -20.55
N GLY A 7 15.48 -6.87 -20.87
CA GLY A 7 15.36 -5.79 -19.88
C GLY A 7 16.28 -4.59 -20.05
N ASP A 8 17.45 -4.73 -20.69
CA ASP A 8 18.46 -3.65 -20.71
C ASP A 8 18.34 -2.70 -21.92
N ALA A 9 17.62 -3.08 -22.98
CA ALA A 9 17.63 -2.36 -24.25
C ALA A 9 16.66 -1.15 -24.34
N TYR A 10 15.87 -0.87 -23.30
CA TYR A 10 14.78 0.12 -23.34
C TYR A 10 14.73 1.05 -22.12
N THR A 11 15.83 1.23 -21.38
CA THR A 11 15.90 2.26 -20.34
C THR A 11 15.96 3.64 -20.99
N THR A 12 14.89 4.44 -20.86
CA THR A 12 14.92 5.87 -21.17
C THR A 12 15.62 6.62 -20.04
N ASP A 13 16.51 7.55 -20.38
CA ASP A 13 17.19 8.41 -19.39
C ASP A 13 16.24 9.45 -18.76
N VAL A 14 15.06 9.68 -19.37
CA VAL A 14 14.03 10.58 -18.86
C VAL A 14 12.99 9.75 -18.10
N LEU A 15 13.08 9.78 -16.77
CA LEU A 15 12.12 9.14 -15.88
C LEU A 15 11.13 10.18 -15.34
N PRO A 16 9.82 9.85 -15.25
CA PRO A 16 8.81 10.76 -14.70
C PRO A 16 8.84 10.86 -13.16
N TYR A 17 9.91 10.39 -12.51
CA TYR A 17 10.06 10.28 -11.06
C TYR A 17 11.51 10.52 -10.63
N HIS A 18 11.68 10.92 -9.36
CA HIS A 18 12.98 11.01 -8.71
C HIS A 18 13.27 9.72 -7.92
N VAL A 19 14.53 9.27 -7.95
CA VAL A 19 14.99 8.10 -7.21
C VAL A 19 15.81 8.57 -6.02
N TYR A 20 15.42 8.14 -4.82
CA TYR A 20 16.17 8.36 -3.60
C TYR A 20 16.75 7.03 -3.13
N PRO A 21 18.08 6.85 -3.14
CA PRO A 21 18.68 5.65 -2.61
C PRO A 21 18.51 5.62 -1.09
N LEU A 22 18.07 4.48 -0.56
CA LEU A 22 17.99 4.25 0.88
C LEU A 22 19.17 3.38 1.30
N GLU A 23 19.76 3.67 2.46
CA GLU A 23 20.64 2.70 3.12
C GLU A 23 19.76 1.58 3.65
N ILE A 24 19.91 0.36 3.12
CA ILE A 24 19.03 -0.76 3.41
C ILE A 24 19.60 -1.55 4.59
N PRO A 25 18.96 -1.54 5.78
CA PRO A 25 19.37 -2.41 6.88
C PRO A 25 19.12 -3.87 6.50
N THR A 26 19.84 -4.79 7.13
CA THR A 26 19.62 -6.22 6.87
C THR A 26 18.22 -6.65 7.35
N LEU A 27 17.64 -7.68 6.72
CA LEU A 27 16.36 -8.25 7.18
C LEU A 27 16.43 -8.71 8.65
N LEU A 28 17.60 -9.18 9.09
CA LEU A 28 17.83 -9.62 10.47
C LEU A 28 17.77 -8.45 11.44
N GLU A 29 18.46 -7.35 11.12
CA GLU A 29 18.45 -6.15 11.96
C GLU A 29 17.02 -5.62 12.13
N VAL A 30 16.27 -5.46 11.04
CA VAL A 30 14.89 -4.97 11.10
C VAL A 30 14.00 -5.94 11.88
N ALA A 31 14.18 -7.25 11.71
CA ALA A 31 13.44 -8.26 12.44
C ALA A 31 13.70 -8.18 13.95
N GLU A 32 14.96 -8.02 14.38
CA GLU A 32 15.34 -7.86 15.79
C GLU A 32 14.78 -6.57 16.40
N VAL A 33 14.86 -5.46 15.66
CA VAL A 33 14.29 -4.16 16.06
C VAL A 33 12.78 -4.30 16.32
N LEU A 34 12.05 -4.88 15.35
CA LEU A 34 10.61 -5.09 15.48
C LEU A 34 10.26 -6.08 16.60
N GLN A 35 11.00 -7.18 16.73
CA GLN A 35 10.80 -8.16 17.80
C GLN A 35 10.87 -7.50 19.18
N ASN A 36 11.91 -6.72 19.42
CA ASN A 36 12.16 -6.08 20.71
C ASN A 36 11.16 -4.94 20.98
N GLY A 37 10.93 -4.08 19.99
CA GLY A 37 10.05 -2.91 20.15
C GLY A 37 8.57 -3.27 20.27
N MET A 38 8.12 -4.35 19.63
CA MET A 38 6.71 -4.75 19.67
C MET A 38 6.35 -5.66 20.87
N GLN A 39 7.33 -6.32 21.49
CA GLN A 39 7.10 -7.21 22.64
C GLN A 39 6.28 -6.60 23.80
N PRO A 40 6.50 -5.34 24.22
CA PRO A 40 5.66 -4.73 25.26
C PRO A 40 4.23 -4.43 24.79
N LEU A 41 3.96 -4.37 23.49
CA LEU A 41 2.68 -3.91 22.91
C LEU A 41 1.64 -5.03 22.73
N PHE A 42 2.07 -6.29 22.69
CA PHE A 42 1.16 -7.43 22.52
C PHE A 42 1.44 -8.55 23.54
N GLN A 43 0.45 -9.39 23.81
CA GLN A 43 0.58 -10.59 24.65
C GLN A 43 1.53 -11.59 24.02
N GLN A 44 1.49 -11.73 22.69
CA GLN A 44 2.37 -12.61 21.93
C GLN A 44 2.87 -11.87 20.69
N VAL A 45 4.19 -11.82 20.50
CA VAL A 45 4.86 -11.33 19.30
C VAL A 45 5.95 -12.30 18.91
N ASN A 46 6.01 -12.64 17.63
CA ASN A 46 7.13 -13.32 17.01
C ASN A 46 7.46 -12.64 15.68
N VAL A 47 8.70 -12.20 15.52
CA VAL A 47 9.26 -11.65 14.29
C VAL A 47 10.44 -12.51 13.88
N ASP A 48 10.34 -13.11 12.70
CA ASP A 48 11.35 -14.03 12.18
C ASP A 48 11.58 -13.82 10.68
N ILE A 49 12.73 -14.27 10.18
CA ILE A 49 12.99 -14.34 8.74
C ILE A 49 12.47 -15.68 8.23
N ALA A 50 11.57 -15.64 7.26
CA ALA A 50 10.99 -16.84 6.67
C ALA A 50 10.95 -16.74 5.15
N SER A 51 10.84 -17.89 4.47
CA SER A 51 10.49 -17.92 3.06
C SER A 51 9.10 -17.33 2.86
N CYS A 52 8.97 -16.46 1.86
CA CYS A 52 7.70 -15.85 1.45
C CYS A 52 6.74 -16.98 1.03
N PRO A 53 5.52 -17.07 1.60
CA PRO A 53 4.53 -18.00 1.12
C PRO A 53 4.10 -17.62 -0.30
N ASN A 54 3.47 -18.55 -1.03
CA ASN A 54 2.89 -18.20 -2.32
C ASN A 54 1.71 -17.24 -2.12
N LEU A 55 1.90 -15.99 -2.50
CA LEU A 55 0.91 -14.94 -2.35
C LEU A 55 -0.18 -14.97 -3.42
N SER A 56 0.02 -15.72 -4.52
CA SER A 56 -0.98 -15.82 -5.58
C SER A 56 -2.12 -16.80 -5.27
N THR A 57 -2.03 -17.50 -4.14
CA THR A 57 -3.00 -18.48 -3.69
C THR A 57 -3.68 -18.04 -2.40
N ALA A 58 -4.77 -18.71 -2.03
CA ALA A 58 -5.43 -18.48 -0.75
C ALA A 58 -4.44 -18.60 0.42
N PRO A 59 -4.56 -17.76 1.46
CA PRO A 59 -5.62 -16.76 1.66
C PRO A 59 -5.37 -15.41 0.97
N TYR A 60 -4.19 -15.19 0.37
CA TYR A 60 -3.75 -13.86 -0.07
C TYR A 60 -4.31 -13.45 -1.44
N ASN A 61 -4.38 -14.38 -2.39
CA ASN A 61 -4.95 -14.18 -3.73
C ASN A 61 -4.43 -12.92 -4.46
N LEU A 62 -3.14 -12.60 -4.32
CA LEU A 62 -2.51 -11.46 -4.99
C LEU A 62 -2.14 -11.78 -6.45
N ALA A 63 -1.85 -10.74 -7.23
CA ALA A 63 -1.41 -10.90 -8.61
C ALA A 63 -0.02 -11.55 -8.69
N GLY A 64 0.88 -11.20 -7.76
CA GLY A 64 2.25 -11.71 -7.66
C GLY A 64 2.39 -12.95 -6.76
N VAL A 65 3.43 -13.76 -7.00
CA VAL A 65 3.68 -15.00 -6.23
C VAL A 65 4.46 -14.75 -4.94
N GLY A 66 5.20 -13.65 -4.83
CA GLY A 66 5.96 -13.27 -3.65
C GLY A 66 6.31 -11.78 -3.64
N LEU A 67 7.04 -11.33 -2.62
CA LEU A 67 7.48 -9.93 -2.45
C LEU A 67 8.94 -9.69 -2.86
N GLY A 68 9.63 -10.73 -3.34
CA GLY A 68 11.05 -10.70 -3.64
C GLY A 68 11.39 -10.04 -4.97
N GLY A 69 12.69 -9.75 -5.13
CA GLY A 69 13.26 -9.07 -6.29
C GLY A 69 13.76 -7.67 -5.94
N TYR A 70 13.92 -6.82 -6.94
CA TYR A 70 14.33 -5.43 -6.76
C TYR A 70 13.21 -4.62 -6.11
N THR A 71 13.26 -4.45 -4.79
CA THR A 71 12.20 -3.79 -4.01
C THR A 71 12.37 -2.29 -3.95
N SER A 72 11.26 -1.55 -3.99
CA SER A 72 11.23 -0.10 -3.80
C SER A 72 9.88 0.35 -3.25
N ILE A 73 9.85 1.51 -2.59
CA ILE A 73 8.60 2.21 -2.26
C ILE A 73 8.44 3.36 -3.23
N VAL A 74 7.27 3.44 -3.85
CA VAL A 74 6.87 4.53 -4.72
C VAL A 74 5.85 5.37 -3.96
N GLY A 75 6.32 6.51 -3.45
CA GLY A 75 5.49 7.56 -2.88
C GLY A 75 5.01 8.50 -3.98
N LEU A 76 3.71 8.73 -4.05
CA LEU A 76 3.09 9.59 -5.05
C LEU A 76 2.47 10.78 -4.34
N SER A 77 3.03 11.97 -4.57
CA SER A 77 2.48 13.24 -4.15
C SER A 77 2.44 14.16 -5.37
N LEU A 78 1.27 14.26 -5.99
CA LEU A 78 1.09 15.12 -7.15
C LEU A 78 0.91 16.57 -6.67
N LEU A 79 2.03 17.27 -6.51
CA LEU A 79 2.04 18.70 -6.26
C LEU A 79 1.84 19.45 -7.58
N GLN A 80 0.58 19.60 -7.99
CA GLN A 80 0.20 20.48 -9.09
C GLN A 80 -0.68 21.59 -8.53
N ALA A 81 -0.05 22.65 -8.01
CA ALA A 81 -0.73 23.72 -7.28
C ALA A 81 -1.92 24.32 -8.03
N ASN A 82 -1.86 24.37 -9.37
CA ASN A 82 -2.88 24.98 -10.23
C ASN A 82 -3.93 23.99 -10.77
N VAL A 83 -3.82 22.69 -10.46
CA VAL A 83 -4.76 21.66 -10.93
C VAL A 83 -5.59 21.20 -9.73
N PRO A 84 -6.93 21.16 -9.80
CA PRO A 84 -7.78 20.57 -8.77
C PRO A 84 -7.33 19.16 -8.41
N TRP A 85 -7.33 18.80 -7.12
CA TRP A 85 -6.76 17.53 -6.66
C TRP A 85 -7.39 16.30 -7.35
N ASN A 86 -8.70 16.36 -7.66
CA ASN A 86 -9.47 15.33 -8.37
C ASN A 86 -9.13 15.25 -9.87
N GLN A 87 -8.36 16.19 -10.41
CA GLN A 87 -7.87 16.14 -11.79
C GLN A 87 -6.39 15.75 -11.87
N ARG A 88 -5.70 15.68 -10.72
CA ARG A 88 -4.30 15.24 -10.63
C ARG A 88 -4.23 13.73 -10.72
N THR A 89 -4.35 13.22 -11.94
CA THR A 89 -4.37 11.79 -12.24
C THR A 89 -3.11 11.35 -12.96
N ARG A 90 -2.77 10.07 -12.80
CA ARG A 90 -1.65 9.39 -13.46
C ARG A 90 -2.02 7.93 -13.69
N ASP A 91 -1.46 7.35 -14.74
CA ASP A 91 -1.69 5.95 -15.11
C ASP A 91 -0.52 5.08 -14.67
N PHE A 92 -0.80 3.98 -13.96
CA PHE A 92 0.23 3.03 -13.57
C PHE A 92 0.86 2.32 -14.76
N GLN A 93 0.13 2.17 -15.87
CA GLN A 93 0.67 1.55 -17.07
C GLN A 93 1.84 2.37 -17.64
N GLU A 94 1.79 3.70 -17.58
CA GLU A 94 2.91 4.57 -17.97
C GLU A 94 4.15 4.32 -17.10
N ILE A 95 3.96 4.10 -15.79
CA ILE A 95 5.05 3.81 -14.85
C ILE A 95 5.66 2.44 -15.14
N PHE A 96 4.84 1.41 -15.41
CA PHE A 96 5.36 0.06 -15.67
C PHE A 96 6.12 -0.01 -16.99
N THR A 97 5.53 0.54 -18.05
CA THR A 97 6.09 0.47 -19.41
C THR A 97 7.39 1.25 -19.57
N THR A 98 7.63 2.28 -18.75
CA THR A 98 8.88 3.03 -18.75
C THR A 98 10.03 2.32 -18.05
N SER A 99 9.75 1.41 -17.11
CA SER A 99 10.78 0.71 -16.33
C SER A 99 11.42 -0.51 -17.01
N CYS A 100 10.76 -1.05 -18.05
CA CYS A 100 11.19 -2.22 -18.85
C CYS A 100 11.53 -3.50 -18.07
N ARG A 101 11.06 -3.62 -16.82
CA ARG A 101 11.28 -4.78 -15.94
C ARG A 101 9.96 -5.41 -15.54
N ASP A 102 10.05 -6.67 -15.10
CA ASP A 102 8.93 -7.30 -14.43
C ASP A 102 8.62 -6.54 -13.15
N VAL A 103 7.34 -6.17 -12.99
CA VAL A 103 6.86 -5.40 -11.84
C VAL A 103 5.72 -6.16 -11.18
N PHE A 104 5.76 -6.24 -9.86
CA PHE A 104 4.64 -6.51 -8.98
C PHE A 104 4.44 -5.30 -8.09
N ILE A 105 3.23 -4.75 -8.11
CA ILE A 105 2.86 -3.59 -7.32
C ILE A 105 1.73 -3.94 -6.35
N ILE A 106 1.88 -3.51 -5.11
CA ILE A 106 0.82 -3.48 -4.11
C ILE A 106 0.83 -2.16 -3.37
N GLY A 107 -0.33 -1.66 -3.02
CA GLY A 107 -0.45 -0.44 -2.22
C GLY A 107 -1.79 0.21 -2.43
N ALA A 108 -1.87 1.51 -2.14
CA ALA A 108 -3.13 2.20 -2.25
C ALA A 108 -3.02 3.69 -2.53
N SER A 109 -4.12 4.21 -3.05
CA SER A 109 -4.35 5.62 -3.35
C SER A 109 -5.86 5.86 -3.42
N TYR A 110 -6.24 6.93 -4.10
CA TYR A 110 -7.61 7.36 -4.31
C TYR A 110 -7.94 7.31 -5.79
N ALA A 111 -9.19 6.98 -6.08
CA ALA A 111 -9.80 7.08 -7.40
C ALA A 111 -10.76 8.25 -7.43
N THR A 112 -10.94 8.84 -8.61
CA THR A 112 -11.75 10.05 -8.77
C THR A 112 -12.37 10.18 -10.16
N LYS A 113 -13.53 10.83 -10.22
CA LYS A 113 -14.17 11.24 -11.47
C LYS A 113 -13.44 12.46 -12.08
N PRO A 114 -13.39 12.58 -13.42
CA PRO A 114 -14.00 11.69 -14.41
C PRO A 114 -13.09 10.52 -14.84
N SER A 115 -11.87 10.43 -14.33
CA SER A 115 -10.90 9.41 -14.77
C SER A 115 -11.28 7.96 -14.40
N MET A 116 -12.09 7.83 -13.35
CA MET A 116 -12.61 6.59 -12.79
C MET A 116 -14.14 6.71 -12.68
N PRO A 117 -14.88 5.58 -12.70
CA PRO A 117 -16.34 5.60 -12.64
C PRO A 117 -16.90 6.15 -11.32
N TYR A 118 -16.15 6.01 -10.23
CA TYR A 118 -16.54 6.43 -8.88
C TYR A 118 -15.37 7.10 -8.16
N TYR A 119 -15.69 7.89 -7.14
CA TYR A 119 -14.72 8.18 -6.09
C TYR A 119 -14.53 6.93 -5.22
N GLY A 120 -13.37 6.79 -4.59
CA GLY A 120 -13.10 5.63 -3.73
C GLY A 120 -11.64 5.45 -3.37
N HIS A 121 -11.37 4.45 -2.53
CA HIS A 121 -10.03 3.97 -2.26
C HIS A 121 -9.62 2.96 -3.33
N LEU A 122 -8.54 3.28 -4.04
CA LEU A 122 -7.90 2.39 -4.98
C LEU A 122 -6.94 1.48 -4.22
N ILE A 123 -7.19 0.18 -4.30
CA ILE A 123 -6.32 -0.86 -3.75
C ILE A 123 -5.60 -1.53 -4.91
N MET A 124 -4.35 -1.15 -5.11
CA MET A 124 -3.54 -1.61 -6.24
C MET A 124 -2.97 -2.99 -5.96
N ASN A 125 -3.16 -3.92 -6.89
CA ASN A 125 -2.63 -5.27 -6.85
C ASN A 125 -2.49 -5.76 -8.30
N ALA A 126 -1.30 -5.57 -8.87
CA ALA A 126 -1.09 -5.87 -10.28
C ALA A 126 0.34 -6.33 -10.56
N THR A 127 0.49 -7.11 -11.63
CA THR A 127 1.80 -7.42 -12.20
C THR A 127 1.88 -6.93 -13.63
N TYR A 128 3.06 -6.47 -14.02
CA TYR A 128 3.45 -6.22 -15.39
C TYR A 128 4.64 -7.12 -15.72
N ARG A 129 4.55 -7.84 -16.85
CA ARG A 129 5.65 -8.59 -17.45
C ARG A 129 5.91 -8.00 -18.82
N ALA A 130 7.16 -7.65 -19.08
CA ALA A 130 7.54 -7.05 -20.34
C ALA A 130 7.31 -8.05 -21.51
N PRO A 131 6.90 -7.58 -22.70
CA PRO A 131 6.64 -6.19 -23.05
C PRO A 131 5.21 -5.68 -22.77
N MET A 132 4.18 -6.54 -22.67
CA MET A 132 2.78 -6.11 -22.48
C MET A 132 1.88 -7.19 -21.85
N ASP A 133 2.32 -7.86 -20.79
CA ASP A 133 1.45 -8.76 -20.02
C ASP A 133 1.12 -8.13 -18.66
N ILE A 134 -0.10 -7.59 -18.56
CA ILE A 134 -0.61 -6.99 -17.33
C ILE A 134 -1.66 -7.91 -16.74
N ARG A 135 -1.43 -8.33 -15.49
CA ARG A 135 -2.45 -8.96 -14.66
C ARG A 135 -2.92 -7.96 -13.61
N ASN A 136 -4.18 -7.56 -13.69
CA ASN A 136 -4.79 -6.62 -12.76
C ASN A 136 -5.78 -7.34 -11.83
N GLU A 137 -5.45 -7.35 -10.53
CA GLU A 137 -6.30 -7.83 -9.43
C GLU A 137 -6.68 -6.69 -8.49
N SER A 138 -6.52 -5.44 -8.94
CA SER A 138 -6.80 -4.23 -8.18
C SER A 138 -8.30 -4.07 -7.94
N ARG A 139 -8.62 -3.40 -6.84
CA ARG A 139 -9.99 -3.16 -6.41
C ARG A 139 -10.23 -1.71 -6.08
N LEU A 140 -11.48 -1.28 -6.25
CA LEU A 140 -11.98 0.01 -5.82
C LEU A 140 -12.97 -0.22 -4.68
N ILE A 141 -12.80 0.50 -3.58
CA ILE A 141 -13.66 0.40 -2.39
C ILE A 141 -14.28 1.77 -2.08
N PHE A 142 -15.59 1.81 -1.91
CA PHE A 142 -16.32 3.03 -1.57
C PHE A 142 -17.62 2.71 -0.80
N ALA A 143 -18.17 3.73 -0.15
CA ALA A 143 -19.53 3.71 0.37
C ALA A 143 -20.49 4.36 -0.63
N GLU A 144 -21.62 3.71 -0.90
CA GLU A 144 -22.67 4.24 -1.77
C GLU A 144 -23.43 5.36 -1.04
N ARG A 145 -23.44 6.57 -1.61
CA ARG A 145 -24.04 7.74 -0.95
C ARG A 145 -25.54 7.61 -0.67
N GLY A 146 -26.26 6.82 -1.48
CA GLY A 146 -27.71 6.64 -1.34
C GLY A 146 -28.14 5.81 -0.14
N ASN A 147 -27.31 4.88 0.33
CA ASN A 147 -27.70 3.90 1.36
C ASN A 147 -26.61 3.61 2.42
N GLY A 148 -25.39 4.13 2.24
CA GLY A 148 -24.25 3.88 3.13
C GLY A 148 -23.58 2.51 2.98
N GLN A 149 -24.01 1.68 2.04
CA GLN A 149 -23.46 0.34 1.85
C GLN A 149 -22.05 0.40 1.28
N THR A 150 -21.16 -0.42 1.83
CA THR A 150 -19.80 -0.58 1.28
C THR A 150 -19.84 -1.48 0.06
N ARG A 151 -19.23 -1.01 -1.03
CA ARG A 151 -19.10 -1.74 -2.28
C ARG A 151 -17.62 -1.90 -2.63
N ILE A 152 -17.27 -3.08 -3.11
CA ILE A 152 -15.93 -3.44 -3.56
C ILE A 152 -16.05 -3.89 -5.01
N GLU A 153 -15.37 -3.19 -5.91
CA GLU A 153 -15.36 -3.52 -7.34
C GLU A 153 -13.97 -3.96 -7.79
N LYS A 154 -13.91 -5.01 -8.60
CA LYS A 154 -12.67 -5.37 -9.29
C LYS A 154 -12.49 -4.45 -10.51
N LEU A 155 -11.32 -3.87 -10.65
CA LEU A 155 -10.97 -3.09 -11.83
C LEU A 155 -10.65 -4.03 -12.99
N THR A 156 -11.54 -4.06 -13.97
CA THR A 156 -11.43 -4.97 -15.13
C THR A 156 -10.99 -4.24 -16.41
N ASP A 157 -11.22 -2.93 -16.49
CA ASP A 157 -10.73 -2.10 -17.58
C ASP A 157 -9.27 -1.70 -17.32
N PRO A 158 -8.32 -2.06 -18.20
CA PRO A 158 -6.91 -1.69 -18.03
C PRO A 158 -6.70 -0.16 -18.01
N ASN A 159 -7.58 0.62 -18.64
CA ASN A 159 -7.50 2.10 -18.63
C ASN A 159 -7.91 2.73 -17.29
N GLN A 160 -8.32 1.91 -16.32
CA GLN A 160 -8.75 2.31 -14.98
C GLN A 160 -7.68 2.04 -13.91
N MET A 161 -6.43 1.74 -14.30
CA MET A 161 -5.29 1.70 -13.38
C MET A 161 -4.76 3.11 -13.04
N LYS A 162 -5.67 4.05 -12.79
CA LYS A 162 -5.39 5.45 -12.55
C LYS A 162 -5.52 5.80 -11.08
N TYR A 163 -4.57 6.57 -10.58
CA TYR A 163 -4.57 7.04 -9.20
C TYR A 163 -4.58 8.56 -9.13
N THR A 164 -4.93 9.09 -7.95
CA THR A 164 -5.12 10.53 -7.75
C THR A 164 -4.44 11.04 -6.49
N ASN A 165 -3.82 12.22 -6.63
CA ASN A 165 -3.31 13.07 -5.55
C ASN A 165 -2.21 12.46 -4.66
N LYS A 166 -2.57 11.51 -3.78
CA LYS A 166 -1.66 10.85 -2.83
C LYS A 166 -1.76 9.34 -2.92
N GLY A 167 -0.62 8.65 -2.88
CA GLY A 167 -0.58 7.19 -2.82
C GLY A 167 0.77 6.66 -2.38
N SER A 168 0.78 5.43 -1.87
CA SER A 168 2.01 4.75 -1.48
C SER A 168 1.96 3.29 -1.90
N PHE A 169 3.03 2.85 -2.56
CA PHE A 169 3.09 1.55 -3.22
C PHE A 169 4.41 0.87 -2.96
N PHE A 170 4.35 -0.42 -2.67
CA PHE A 170 5.47 -1.32 -2.70
C PHE A 170 5.58 -1.95 -4.09
N VAL A 171 6.78 -1.88 -4.65
CA VAL A 171 7.12 -2.40 -5.97
C VAL A 171 8.23 -3.43 -5.81
N SER A 172 8.12 -4.56 -6.51
CA SER A 172 9.14 -5.62 -6.57
C SER A 172 9.07 -6.34 -7.92
N GLU A 173 9.86 -7.40 -8.14
CA GLU A 173 9.70 -8.29 -9.31
C GLU A 173 8.65 -9.39 -9.08
N GLY A 174 8.04 -9.44 -7.89
CA GLY A 174 7.01 -10.41 -7.53
C GLY A 174 7.53 -11.84 -7.37
N ARG A 175 8.82 -12.02 -7.09
CA ARG A 175 9.48 -13.33 -7.01
C ARG A 175 9.39 -13.92 -5.60
N GLY A 176 9.65 -15.23 -5.47
CA GLY A 176 9.91 -15.85 -4.18
C GLY A 176 11.17 -15.26 -3.52
N GLY A 177 11.27 -15.37 -2.21
CA GLY A 177 12.41 -14.83 -1.45
C GLY A 177 12.20 -14.95 0.05
N HIS A 178 13.15 -14.42 0.83
CA HIS A 178 13.00 -14.29 2.28
C HIS A 178 12.31 -12.97 2.63
N VAL A 179 11.46 -13.00 3.64
CA VAL A 179 10.70 -11.86 4.15
C VAL A 179 10.76 -11.82 5.66
N ILE A 180 10.53 -10.63 6.23
CA ILE A 180 10.27 -10.48 7.66
C ILE A 180 8.82 -10.91 7.90
N ARG A 181 8.64 -11.96 8.69
CA ARG A 181 7.33 -12.46 9.10
C ARG A 181 7.03 -11.96 10.51
N VAL A 182 6.02 -11.11 10.61
CA VAL A 182 5.52 -10.61 11.90
C VAL A 182 4.23 -11.35 12.26
N ARG A 183 4.19 -11.93 13.47
CA ARG A 183 2.99 -12.52 14.06
C ARG A 183 2.74 -11.85 15.41
N ALA A 184 1.58 -11.22 15.57
CA ALA A 184 1.20 -10.57 16.81
C ALA A 184 -0.22 -10.98 17.23
N LYS A 185 -0.43 -11.20 18.53
CA LYS A 185 -1.74 -11.54 19.11
C LYS A 185 -1.93 -10.89 20.47
N GLY A 186 -3.17 -10.45 20.71
CA GLY A 186 -3.58 -9.88 22.00
C GLY A 186 -2.93 -8.52 22.25
N ARG A 187 -3.29 -7.51 21.46
CA ARG A 187 -2.82 -6.13 21.65
C ARG A 187 -3.13 -5.67 23.09
N LYS A 188 -2.11 -5.15 23.80
CA LYS A 188 -2.19 -4.74 25.21
C LYS A 188 -2.67 -3.29 25.39
N THR A 189 -2.38 -2.42 24.43
CA THR A 189 -2.75 -1.00 24.45
C THR A 189 -3.67 -0.68 23.28
N ILE A 190 -4.76 0.06 23.51
CA ILE A 190 -5.73 0.36 22.43
C ILE A 190 -5.26 1.45 21.47
N ASN A 191 -4.23 2.21 21.84
CA ASN A 191 -3.89 3.48 21.21
C ASN A 191 -3.18 3.36 19.85
N THR A 192 -2.62 2.18 19.51
CA THR A 192 -1.91 1.97 18.23
C THR A 192 -2.37 0.67 17.59
N ASP A 193 -2.64 0.66 16.28
CA ASP A 193 -2.77 -0.59 15.53
C ASP A 193 -1.39 -1.23 15.29
N ILE A 194 -1.36 -2.42 14.68
CA ILE A 194 -0.11 -3.15 14.43
C ILE A 194 0.84 -2.39 13.49
N ILE A 195 0.31 -1.72 12.47
CA ILE A 195 1.10 -1.00 11.47
C ILE A 195 1.72 0.25 12.10
N THR A 196 0.93 1.01 12.85
CA THR A 196 1.41 2.15 13.64
C THR A 196 2.45 1.70 14.66
N SER A 197 2.22 0.58 15.34
CA SER A 197 3.19 0.05 16.32
C SER A 197 4.53 -0.27 15.66
N MET A 198 4.52 -0.91 14.49
CA MET A 198 5.73 -1.16 13.71
C MET A 198 6.39 0.16 13.26
N GLN A 199 5.61 1.12 12.78
CA GLN A 199 6.11 2.43 12.36
C GLN A 199 6.81 3.16 13.50
N THR A 200 6.18 3.24 14.68
CA THR A 200 6.75 3.89 15.87
C THR A 200 8.09 3.26 16.24
N VAL A 201 8.16 1.93 16.29
CA VAL A 201 9.40 1.21 16.63
C VAL A 201 10.52 1.51 15.65
N LEU A 202 10.22 1.54 14.35
CA LEU A 202 11.22 1.89 13.33
C LEU A 202 11.63 3.35 13.41
N TYR A 203 10.69 4.27 13.64
CA TYR A 203 10.98 5.70 13.79
C TYR A 203 11.92 5.93 14.98
N GLU A 204 11.57 5.44 16.17
CA GLU A 204 12.36 5.60 17.39
C GLU A 204 13.78 5.01 17.26
N LYS A 205 13.91 3.91 16.51
CA LYS A 205 15.20 3.27 16.27
C LYS A 205 16.09 4.06 15.31
N TYR A 206 15.53 4.53 14.18
CA TYR A 206 16.31 4.99 13.04
C TYR A 206 16.36 6.51 12.88
N GLU A 207 15.49 7.27 13.56
CA GLU A 207 15.48 8.74 13.50
C GLU A 207 16.83 9.34 13.91
N ASN A 208 17.43 8.84 14.99
CA ASN A 208 18.70 9.36 15.50
C ASN A 208 19.88 9.14 14.53
N ASP A 209 19.81 8.10 13.72
CA ASP A 209 20.84 7.76 12.73
C ASP A 209 20.58 8.45 11.37
N ASN A 210 19.51 9.25 11.27
CA ASN A 210 19.01 9.84 10.03
C ASN A 210 18.84 8.80 8.90
N LYS A 211 18.44 7.57 9.28
CA LYS A 211 18.21 6.45 8.37
C LYS A 211 16.74 6.33 8.02
N TYR A 212 16.46 6.25 6.73
CA TYR A 212 15.12 6.02 6.22
C TYR A 212 14.91 4.54 5.93
N VAL A 213 13.98 3.93 6.64
CA VAL A 213 13.59 2.53 6.50
C VAL A 213 12.14 2.48 6.08
N ALA A 214 11.89 1.78 4.97
CA ALA A 214 10.55 1.58 4.47
C ALA A 214 10.28 0.10 4.24
N LEU A 215 9.09 -0.34 4.65
CA LEU A 215 8.60 -1.70 4.49
C LEU A 215 7.39 -1.69 3.57
N GLY A 216 7.18 -2.78 2.86
CA GLY A 216 5.96 -3.02 2.10
C GLY A 216 5.60 -4.49 2.14
N GLY A 217 4.31 -4.79 2.04
CA GLY A 217 3.87 -6.17 2.11
C GLY A 217 2.39 -6.34 2.40
N VAL A 218 2.11 -7.48 3.02
CA VAL A 218 0.76 -8.02 3.18
C VAL A 218 0.54 -8.35 4.64
N LEU A 219 -0.62 -7.98 5.17
CA LEU A 219 -1.05 -8.29 6.53
C LEU A 219 -2.32 -9.13 6.48
N LYS A 220 -2.29 -10.30 7.12
CA LYS A 220 -3.47 -11.15 7.30
C LYS A 220 -4.01 -11.02 8.71
N MET A 221 -5.28 -10.67 8.84
CA MET A 221 -5.99 -10.53 10.12
C MET A 221 -7.08 -11.60 10.19
N THR A 222 -7.04 -12.46 11.20
CA THR A 222 -7.89 -13.66 11.25
C THR A 222 -8.98 -13.63 12.33
N ASN A 223 -9.06 -12.53 13.12
CA ASN A 223 -10.01 -12.32 14.22
C ASN A 223 -9.99 -10.84 14.65
N GLY A 224 -11.05 -10.39 15.32
CA GLY A 224 -11.12 -9.08 15.96
C GLY A 224 -11.91 -8.06 15.14
N SER A 225 -11.66 -6.79 15.39
CA SER A 225 -12.27 -5.70 14.65
C SER A 225 -11.20 -4.85 13.98
N VAL A 226 -11.46 -4.46 12.74
CA VAL A 226 -10.65 -3.50 11.98
C VAL A 226 -11.54 -2.31 11.75
N ALA A 227 -10.95 -1.12 11.72
CA ALA A 227 -11.72 0.05 11.41
C ALA A 227 -11.10 0.80 10.23
N CYS A 228 -11.94 1.06 9.25
CA CYS A 228 -11.57 1.40 7.90
C CYS A 228 -12.17 2.75 7.54
N ASN A 229 -11.34 3.62 6.97
CA ASN A 229 -11.84 4.83 6.35
C ASN A 229 -12.43 4.47 4.98
N LEU A 230 -13.62 4.98 4.71
CA LEU A 230 -14.37 4.78 3.48
C LEU A 230 -14.73 6.13 2.88
N MET A 231 -14.37 6.26 1.61
CA MET A 231 -14.73 7.38 0.75
C MET A 231 -16.11 7.12 0.14
N TRP A 232 -16.89 8.18 -0.05
CA TRP A 232 -18.15 8.10 -0.80
C TRP A 232 -17.88 7.87 -2.28
N ASP A 233 -18.82 7.24 -2.99
CA ASP A 233 -18.79 7.04 -4.43
C ASP A 233 -19.01 8.34 -5.23
N ASP A 234 -19.62 9.34 -4.59
CA ASP A 234 -19.94 10.64 -5.19
C ASP A 234 -19.90 11.80 -4.18
N TYR A 235 -19.54 12.99 -4.66
CA TYR A 235 -19.44 14.23 -3.88
C TYR A 235 -20.12 15.39 -4.61
N GLU A 236 -20.71 16.33 -3.87
CA GLU A 236 -21.30 17.55 -4.45
C GLU A 236 -20.21 18.52 -4.91
N GLU A 237 -20.46 19.22 -6.04
CA GLU A 237 -19.60 20.27 -6.54
C GLU A 237 -20.00 21.67 -5.99
N PRO A 238 -19.04 22.59 -5.79
CA PRO A 238 -17.59 22.41 -6.01
C PRO A 238 -16.96 21.53 -4.93
N LEU A 239 -16.02 20.68 -5.36
CA LEU A 239 -15.31 19.79 -4.44
C LEU A 239 -14.42 20.60 -3.51
N GLU A 240 -14.45 20.21 -2.24
CA GLU A 240 -13.61 20.81 -1.20
C GLU A 240 -12.15 20.39 -1.35
N SER A 241 -11.30 20.93 -0.48
CA SER A 241 -9.90 20.52 -0.44
C SER A 241 -9.79 19.02 -0.15
N PHE A 242 -8.70 18.41 -0.61
CA PHE A 242 -8.48 16.98 -0.36
C PHE A 242 -8.52 16.66 1.14
N ASP A 243 -7.96 17.53 1.99
CA ASP A 243 -7.94 17.32 3.43
C ASP A 243 -9.35 17.37 4.04
N ASP A 244 -10.25 18.20 3.51
CA ASP A 244 -11.66 18.23 3.95
C ASP A 244 -12.40 16.94 3.58
N ILE A 245 -12.08 16.37 2.42
CA ILE A 245 -12.66 15.09 1.99
C ILE A 245 -12.18 13.94 2.87
N ILE A 246 -10.89 13.91 3.23
CA ILE A 246 -10.38 12.94 4.22
C ILE A 246 -11.14 13.07 5.54
N ARG A 247 -11.34 14.30 6.04
CA ARG A 247 -12.08 14.56 7.29
C ARG A 247 -13.54 14.09 7.26
N ARG A 248 -14.13 13.95 6.07
CA ARG A 248 -15.53 13.51 5.87
C ARG A 248 -15.68 12.01 5.61
N GLN A 249 -14.57 11.28 5.52
CA GLN A 249 -14.64 9.84 5.32
C GLN A 249 -15.37 9.18 6.49
N GLN A 250 -16.19 8.19 6.17
CA GLN A 250 -16.78 7.36 7.20
C GLN A 250 -15.73 6.44 7.76
N CYS A 251 -15.70 6.28 9.07
CA CYS A 251 -14.83 5.32 9.72
C CYS A 251 -15.68 4.17 10.26
N ALA A 252 -15.84 3.13 9.46
CA ALA A 252 -16.63 1.96 9.84
C ALA A 252 -15.76 0.99 10.64
N GLU A 253 -16.24 0.56 11.81
CA GLU A 253 -15.67 -0.60 12.51
C GLU A 253 -16.31 -1.87 11.96
N ILE A 254 -15.47 -2.77 11.47
CA ILE A 254 -15.83 -4.03 10.85
C ILE A 254 -15.36 -5.14 11.77
N HIS A 255 -16.30 -5.93 12.27
CA HIS A 255 -15.98 -7.18 12.95
C HIS A 255 -15.61 -8.24 11.91
N LEU A 256 -14.45 -8.88 12.08
CA LEU A 256 -13.95 -9.86 11.13
C LEU A 256 -14.67 -11.20 11.32
N GLU A 257 -15.55 -11.54 10.38
CA GLU A 257 -16.17 -12.87 10.27
C GLU A 257 -15.28 -13.88 9.53
N SER A 258 -14.32 -13.38 8.76
CA SER A 258 -13.32 -14.15 8.02
C SER A 258 -11.96 -13.45 8.02
N ASP A 259 -10.93 -14.12 7.50
CA ASP A 259 -9.62 -13.50 7.27
C ASP A 259 -9.77 -12.27 6.37
N MET A 260 -9.18 -11.14 6.77
CA MET A 260 -9.04 -9.93 5.96
C MET A 260 -7.56 -9.75 5.57
N ILE A 261 -7.32 -9.40 4.30
CA ILE A 261 -5.97 -9.26 3.74
C ILE A 261 -5.66 -7.79 3.48
N ALA A 262 -4.87 -7.12 4.31
CA ALA A 262 -4.39 -5.77 4.00
C ALA A 262 -3.11 -5.79 3.16
N ILE A 263 -2.93 -4.74 2.35
CA ILE A 263 -1.68 -4.46 1.65
C ILE A 263 -1.26 -3.01 1.88
N GLY A 264 0.04 -2.76 1.94
CA GLY A 264 0.48 -1.40 2.13
C GLY A 264 1.97 -1.27 2.38
N THR A 265 2.31 -0.09 2.86
CA THR A 265 3.68 0.37 3.08
C THR A 265 3.81 1.02 4.44
N ILE A 266 4.99 0.93 5.03
CA ILE A 266 5.38 1.64 6.25
C ILE A 266 6.62 2.44 5.90
N ILE A 267 6.66 3.71 6.27
CA ILE A 267 7.88 4.53 6.26
C ILE A 267 8.10 4.97 7.70
N ASN A 268 9.34 4.90 8.18
CA ASN A 268 9.71 5.24 9.55
C ASN A 268 9.65 6.75 9.87
N ASP A 269 8.74 7.49 9.25
CA ASP A 269 8.42 8.85 9.64
C ASP A 269 7.66 8.84 10.98
N LYS A 270 7.70 9.99 11.67
CA LYS A 270 6.97 10.18 12.93
C LYS A 270 5.48 9.86 12.72
N PRO A 271 4.90 8.89 13.47
CA PRO A 271 3.48 8.60 13.38
C PRO A 271 2.65 9.85 13.72
N VAL A 272 1.78 10.27 12.80
CA VAL A 272 0.88 11.41 13.00
C VAL A 272 -0.49 10.89 13.40
N LEU A 273 -0.91 11.24 14.63
CA LEU A 273 -2.28 11.00 15.08
C LEU A 273 -3.21 12.01 14.40
N ILE A 274 -4.24 11.53 13.70
CA ILE A 274 -5.33 12.34 13.17
C ILE A 274 -6.35 12.51 14.30
N PRO A 275 -6.45 13.70 14.93
CA PRO A 275 -7.22 13.87 16.16
C PRO A 275 -8.71 13.58 15.99
N GLN A 276 -9.26 13.82 14.78
CA GLN A 276 -10.66 13.54 14.46
C GLN A 276 -10.97 12.05 14.38
N GLU A 277 -10.00 11.24 13.96
CA GLU A 277 -10.15 9.78 13.80
C GLU A 277 -9.64 9.02 15.04
N GLN A 278 -8.95 9.71 15.95
CA GLN A 278 -8.17 9.14 17.05
C GLN A 278 -7.22 8.01 16.60
N ARG A 279 -6.69 8.11 15.36
CA ARG A 279 -5.89 7.05 14.71
C ARG A 279 -4.78 7.61 13.85
N TYR A 280 -3.83 6.75 13.53
CA TYR A 280 -2.67 7.04 12.71
C TYR A 280 -2.95 6.66 11.25
N GLY A 281 -2.26 7.30 10.30
CA GLY A 281 -2.61 7.35 8.87
C GLY A 281 -2.85 6.02 8.12
N VAL A 282 -3.42 6.18 6.93
CA VAL A 282 -4.15 5.17 6.12
C VAL A 282 -3.34 3.92 5.78
N VAL A 283 -3.78 2.78 6.32
CA VAL A 283 -3.52 1.42 5.79
C VAL A 283 -4.70 1.02 4.93
N SER A 284 -4.46 0.36 3.80
CA SER A 284 -5.49 -0.01 2.84
C SER A 284 -5.70 -1.52 2.79
N TYR A 285 -6.97 -1.94 2.65
CA TYR A 285 -7.40 -3.31 2.89
C TYR A 285 -7.86 -3.98 1.58
N LEU A 286 -7.50 -5.25 1.38
CA LEU A 286 -8.12 -6.17 0.43
C LEU A 286 -9.01 -7.17 1.19
N SER A 287 -10.00 -7.70 0.45
CA SER A 287 -11.12 -8.56 0.87
C SER A 287 -10.88 -9.44 2.09
#